data_AF-A0A9D4BKB9-F1
#
_entry.id   AF-A0A9D4BKB9-F1
#
_cell.length_a   1.000
_cell.length_b   1.000
_cell.length_c   1.000
_cell.angle_alpha   90.00
_cell.angle_beta   90.00
_cell.angle_gamma   90.00
#
_symmetry.space_group_name_H-M   'P 1'
#
loop_
_entity.id
_entity.type
_entity.pdbx_description
1 polymer ?
#
loop_
_entity_poly.entity_id
_entity_poly.type
_entity_poly.pdbx_seq_one_letter_code
_entity_poly.pdbx_strand_id
1 'polypeptide(L)'
;MLTTFVICLAWVITADGFLLNNNDEYQVWLTTGDGSKKLHREAAISRSNSGHGFSVWVDRRKRRQSMEGFGGSLTNAAASVIYHSPNRAQIMRDLFGNGLDDLGISFLRVVMGGSDFQAVYPYTFDDLSSNQDTDFNMDHFSIEPDRSFFIPIIKDALTINPNLTILATPWTAPAWMKTSHKMFGGDLNSGDSYLSAYAKYFVKFLKAYQTEGIPIQYLCLQNEPLLSRDDYPTMTVNVDVMKRLIRDHVGPALRQNNIQTKLLIFDHNWDASWYPEQILADSNAKQYVSGVAWHGYGGRHDTPDGFHNTHQDVGMYFTEISGGDWDTNFASTLTWDTRIIFIGQTKAWAKSVALWNIALDEHHGPRVSGT
;
A
#
# COMPACT_ATOMS: atom_id res chain seq x y z
N MET A 1 25.25 -5.23 -27.40
CA MET A 1 24.61 -6.50 -27.04
C MET A 1 23.35 -6.15 -26.26
N LEU A 2 22.18 -6.19 -26.90
CA LEU A 2 20.91 -6.01 -26.20
C LEU A 2 20.67 -7.25 -25.35
N THR A 3 20.73 -7.10 -24.03
CA THR A 3 20.34 -8.13 -23.09
C THR A 3 18.81 -8.21 -23.09
N THR A 4 18.25 -9.10 -23.89
CA THR A 4 16.85 -9.48 -23.76
C THR A 4 16.67 -10.16 -22.41
N PHE A 5 16.09 -9.46 -21.44
CA PHE A 5 15.59 -10.08 -20.21
C PHE A 5 14.20 -10.65 -20.50
N VAL A 6 14.09 -11.98 -20.49
CA VAL A 6 12.81 -12.68 -20.46
C VAL A 6 12.54 -13.02 -19.00
N ILE A 7 11.46 -12.47 -18.45
CA ILE A 7 10.96 -12.86 -17.13
C ILE A 7 9.75 -13.75 -17.38
N CYS A 8 9.97 -15.06 -17.37
CA CYS A 8 8.89 -16.03 -17.36
C CYS A 8 8.34 -16.14 -15.93
N LEU A 9 7.20 -15.51 -15.66
CA LEU A 9 6.37 -15.86 -14.50
C LEU A 9 5.41 -16.97 -14.93
N ALA A 10 5.72 -18.21 -14.54
CA ALA A 10 4.81 -19.33 -14.70
C ALA A 10 3.97 -19.50 -13.43
N TRP A 11 2.65 -19.32 -13.54
CA TRP A 11 1.70 -19.67 -12.50
C TRP A 11 0.96 -20.93 -12.91
N VAL A 12 0.77 -21.87 -11.97
CA VAL A 12 -0.12 -23.00 -12.16
C VAL A 12 -1.33 -22.82 -11.24
N ILE A 13 -2.52 -22.76 -11.82
CA ILE A 13 -3.79 -22.63 -11.09
C ILE A 13 -4.37 -24.03 -10.93
N THR A 14 -4.25 -24.64 -9.75
CA THR A 14 -5.21 -25.64 -9.24
C THR A 14 -5.09 -25.73 -7.72
N ALA A 15 -6.20 -25.49 -7.03
CA ALA A 15 -6.35 -25.85 -5.62
C ALA A 15 -6.17 -27.37 -5.44
N ASP A 16 -5.54 -27.75 -4.34
CA ASP A 16 -5.36 -29.11 -3.83
C ASP A 16 -4.52 -30.08 -4.68
N GLY A 17 -3.26 -30.28 -4.24
CA GLY A 17 -2.45 -31.45 -4.63
C GLY A 17 -1.58 -31.28 -5.89
N PHE A 18 -0.58 -30.41 -5.85
CA PHE A 18 0.36 -30.20 -6.97
C PHE A 18 1.48 -31.26 -7.05
N LEU A 19 1.22 -32.40 -7.67
CA LEU A 19 2.25 -33.14 -8.41
C LEU A 19 2.19 -32.65 -9.87
N LEU A 20 3.30 -32.12 -10.39
CA LEU A 20 3.37 -31.69 -11.78
C LEU A 20 3.19 -32.90 -12.69
N ASN A 21 2.15 -32.90 -13.54
CA ASN A 21 1.89 -33.97 -14.49
C ASN A 21 2.62 -33.70 -15.82
N ASN A 22 2.79 -34.73 -16.65
CA ASN A 22 3.47 -34.60 -17.95
C ASN A 22 2.71 -33.72 -18.97
N ASN A 23 1.47 -33.32 -18.66
CA ASN A 23 0.61 -32.50 -19.52
C ASN A 23 0.52 -31.04 -19.05
N ASP A 24 1.33 -30.62 -18.08
CA ASP A 24 1.27 -29.25 -17.56
C ASP A 24 1.80 -28.26 -18.63
N GLU A 25 0.95 -27.31 -18.99
CA GLU A 25 1.29 -26.15 -19.81
C GLU A 25 1.57 -24.94 -18.92
N TYR A 26 2.66 -24.23 -19.20
CA TYR A 26 3.01 -23.00 -18.50
C TYR A 26 2.61 -21.81 -19.36
N GLN A 27 1.76 -20.95 -18.80
CA GLN A 27 1.42 -19.66 -19.40
C GLN A 27 2.60 -18.69 -19.25
N VAL A 28 2.87 -17.89 -20.28
CA VAL A 28 4.03 -17.00 -20.35
C VAL A 28 3.57 -15.62 -20.81
N TRP A 29 3.99 -14.60 -20.06
CA TRP A 29 3.83 -13.19 -20.43
C TRP A 29 5.21 -12.55 -20.57
N LEU A 30 5.38 -11.70 -21.58
CA LEU A 30 6.64 -11.06 -21.91
C LEU A 30 6.50 -9.55 -22.04
N THR A 31 7.38 -8.84 -21.33
CA THR A 31 7.66 -7.42 -21.54
C THR A 31 9.12 -7.28 -21.94
N THR A 32 9.40 -6.56 -23.03
CA THR A 32 10.77 -6.32 -23.52
C THR A 32 11.20 -4.89 -23.25
N GLY A 33 12.48 -4.65 -22.97
CA GLY A 33 12.98 -3.30 -22.66
C GLY A 33 12.85 -2.29 -23.82
N ASP A 34 12.73 -2.76 -25.06
CA ASP A 34 12.43 -1.89 -26.21
C ASP A 34 10.93 -1.54 -26.34
N GLY A 35 10.07 -2.09 -25.47
CA GLY A 35 8.64 -1.85 -25.45
C GLY A 35 7.86 -2.49 -26.59
N SER A 36 8.49 -3.31 -27.44
CA SER A 36 7.81 -4.02 -28.54
C SER A 36 6.80 -5.05 -28.04
N LYS A 37 7.01 -5.59 -26.83
CA LYS A 37 6.05 -6.40 -26.08
C LYS A 37 5.83 -5.80 -24.70
N LYS A 38 4.56 -5.71 -24.29
CA LYS A 38 4.13 -5.17 -22.99
C LYS A 38 3.07 -6.07 -22.39
N LEU A 39 3.47 -6.88 -21.40
CA LEU A 39 2.65 -7.96 -20.84
C LEU A 39 2.01 -8.84 -21.93
N HIS A 40 2.76 -9.07 -23.01
CA HIS A 40 2.26 -9.80 -24.17
C HIS A 40 2.21 -11.29 -23.85
N ARG A 41 1.06 -11.94 -24.05
CA ARG A 41 0.91 -13.39 -23.86
C ARG A 41 1.64 -14.15 -24.97
N GLU A 42 2.62 -14.95 -24.60
CA GLU A 42 3.31 -15.85 -25.51
C GLU A 42 2.58 -17.19 -25.63
N ALA A 43 3.02 -18.01 -26.59
CA ALA A 43 2.58 -19.39 -26.64
C ALA A 43 2.94 -20.12 -25.33
N ALA A 44 2.00 -20.91 -24.82
CA ALA A 44 2.26 -21.76 -23.68
C ALA A 44 3.43 -22.71 -23.96
N ILE A 45 4.26 -22.92 -22.94
CA ILE A 45 5.39 -23.85 -23.04
C ILE A 45 5.06 -25.15 -22.31
N SER A 46 5.49 -26.27 -22.86
CA SER A 46 5.36 -27.58 -22.22
C SER A 46 6.71 -28.03 -21.66
N ARG A 47 6.67 -28.95 -20.70
CA ARG A 47 7.87 -29.56 -20.14
C ARG A 47 8.72 -30.21 -21.25
N SER A 48 10.03 -29.96 -21.23
CA SER A 48 11.01 -30.62 -22.09
C SER A 48 12.08 -31.33 -21.26
N ASN A 49 12.51 -32.51 -21.72
CA ASN A 49 13.62 -33.27 -21.13
C ASN A 49 14.98 -32.91 -21.76
N SER A 50 15.01 -32.02 -22.77
CA SER A 50 16.22 -31.54 -23.43
C SER A 50 16.46 -30.07 -23.07
N GLY A 51 17.09 -29.84 -21.91
CA GLY A 51 17.52 -28.50 -21.51
C GLY A 51 18.94 -28.19 -21.99
N HIS A 52 19.13 -27.04 -22.63
CA HIS A 52 20.45 -26.45 -22.91
C HIS A 52 20.51 -25.06 -22.26
N GLY A 53 21.63 -24.72 -21.62
CA GLY A 53 21.86 -23.39 -21.02
C GLY A 53 21.67 -23.33 -19.49
N PHE A 54 21.32 -22.14 -18.98
CA PHE A 54 21.19 -21.88 -17.55
C PHE A 54 19.92 -22.54 -16.98
N SER A 55 20.06 -23.25 -15.86
CA SER A 55 18.95 -23.96 -15.21
C SER A 55 18.60 -23.34 -13.87
N VAL A 56 17.31 -23.10 -13.63
CA VAL A 56 16.75 -22.64 -12.36
C VAL A 56 16.00 -23.79 -11.70
N TRP A 57 16.30 -24.06 -10.43
CA TRP A 57 15.66 -25.11 -9.64
C TRP A 57 14.77 -24.51 -8.56
N VAL A 58 13.54 -25.02 -8.43
CA VAL A 58 12.58 -24.60 -7.40
C VAL A 58 12.49 -25.68 -6.31
N ASP A 59 13.04 -25.42 -5.13
CA ASP A 59 12.88 -26.31 -3.96
C ASP A 59 11.64 -25.93 -3.15
N ARG A 60 10.54 -26.64 -3.37
CA ARG A 60 9.24 -26.40 -2.72
C ARG A 60 9.22 -26.69 -1.22
N ARG A 61 10.29 -27.30 -0.67
CA ARG A 61 10.43 -27.55 0.76
C ARG A 61 10.98 -26.33 1.51
N LYS A 62 11.62 -25.40 0.80
CA LYS A 62 12.14 -24.15 1.37
C LYS A 62 11.09 -23.04 1.27
N ARG A 63 10.14 -23.05 2.21
CA ARG A 63 9.09 -22.02 2.28
C ARG A 63 9.63 -20.70 2.83
N ARG A 64 9.11 -19.60 2.30
CA ARG A 64 9.32 -18.24 2.83
C ARG A 64 7.97 -17.65 3.29
N GLN A 65 7.81 -16.33 3.26
CA GLN A 65 6.56 -15.66 3.62
C GLN A 65 5.40 -16.06 2.71
N SER A 66 4.17 -15.94 3.24
CA SER A 66 2.95 -15.96 2.43
C SER A 66 2.68 -14.56 1.88
N MET A 67 2.31 -14.48 0.61
CA MET A 67 2.03 -13.21 -0.07
C MET A 67 0.61 -12.74 0.19
N GLU A 68 0.46 -11.46 0.49
CA GLU A 68 -0.83 -10.76 0.66
C GLU A 68 -1.28 -10.12 -0.66
N GLY A 69 -0.33 -9.78 -1.54
CA GLY A 69 -0.64 -9.42 -2.93
C GLY A 69 0.33 -8.40 -3.53
N PHE A 70 -0.01 -7.99 -4.75
CA PHE A 70 0.71 -6.98 -5.53
C PHE A 70 -0.30 -5.95 -6.02
N GLY A 71 0.13 -4.69 -6.18
CA GLY A 71 -0.73 -3.65 -6.72
C GLY A 71 -0.17 -2.24 -6.55
N GLY A 72 -1.02 -1.34 -6.08
CA GLY A 72 -0.67 0.06 -5.90
C GLY A 72 -1.67 0.80 -5.00
N SER A 73 -1.61 2.12 -5.06
CA SER A 73 -2.42 3.02 -4.24
C SER A 73 -3.58 3.64 -5.02
N LEU A 74 -4.78 3.52 -4.47
CA LEU A 74 -5.94 4.29 -4.88
C LEU A 74 -5.95 5.61 -4.12
N THR A 75 -5.51 6.67 -4.81
CA THR A 75 -5.61 8.05 -4.34
C THR A 75 -6.93 8.68 -4.78
N ASN A 76 -7.25 9.85 -4.20
CA ASN A 76 -8.40 10.63 -4.62
C ASN A 76 -8.28 11.02 -6.12
N ALA A 77 -7.07 11.35 -6.58
CA ALA A 77 -6.78 11.55 -8.00
C ALA A 77 -7.09 10.31 -8.86
N ALA A 78 -6.51 9.15 -8.50
CA ALA A 78 -6.71 7.90 -9.25
C ALA A 78 -8.20 7.52 -9.30
N ALA A 79 -8.90 7.61 -8.16
CA ALA A 79 -10.32 7.31 -8.11
C ALA A 79 -11.13 8.25 -9.00
N SER A 80 -10.83 9.56 -9.00
CA SER A 80 -11.54 10.54 -9.83
C SER A 80 -11.34 10.27 -11.32
N VAL A 81 -10.09 10.05 -11.76
CA VAL A 81 -9.78 9.79 -13.17
C VAL A 81 -10.48 8.51 -13.65
N ILE A 82 -10.46 7.44 -12.85
CA ILE A 82 -11.13 6.19 -13.21
C ILE A 82 -12.66 6.36 -13.19
N TYR A 83 -13.21 7.03 -12.17
CA TYR A 83 -14.66 7.19 -11.99
C TYR A 83 -15.31 7.94 -13.15
N HIS A 84 -14.65 9.01 -13.63
CA HIS A 84 -15.16 9.86 -14.71
C HIS A 84 -14.80 9.36 -16.11
N SER A 85 -13.99 8.29 -16.22
CA SER A 85 -13.65 7.72 -17.51
C SER A 85 -14.87 7.05 -18.17
N PRO A 86 -15.14 7.29 -19.46
CA PRO A 86 -16.16 6.54 -20.19
C PRO A 86 -15.82 5.04 -20.28
N ASN A 87 -14.57 4.67 -20.03
CA ASN A 87 -14.07 3.29 -20.06
C ASN A 87 -13.92 2.66 -18.67
N ARG A 88 -14.49 3.27 -17.61
CA ARG A 88 -14.37 2.79 -16.20
C ARG A 88 -14.52 1.28 -16.06
N ALA A 89 -15.55 0.69 -16.65
CA ALA A 89 -15.81 -0.74 -16.52
C ALA A 89 -14.70 -1.62 -17.12
N GLN A 90 -14.08 -1.18 -18.22
CA GLN A 90 -12.95 -1.91 -18.81
C GLN A 90 -11.69 -1.71 -17.98
N ILE A 91 -11.39 -0.47 -17.56
CA ILE A 91 -10.23 -0.16 -16.70
C ILE A 91 -10.27 -0.99 -15.42
N MET A 92 -11.44 -1.06 -14.76
CA MET A 92 -11.59 -1.84 -13.53
C MET A 92 -11.41 -3.35 -13.75
N ARG A 93 -11.86 -3.88 -14.90
CA ARG A 93 -11.58 -5.28 -15.28
C ARG A 93 -10.10 -5.51 -15.55
N ASP A 94 -9.46 -4.65 -16.33
CA ASP A 94 -8.03 -4.78 -16.64
C ASP A 94 -7.18 -4.74 -15.37
N LEU A 95 -7.55 -3.90 -14.39
CA LEU A 95 -6.81 -3.76 -13.14
C LEU A 95 -7.07 -4.91 -12.14
N PHE A 96 -8.34 -5.29 -11.92
CA PHE A 96 -8.72 -6.18 -10.81
C PHE A 96 -9.24 -7.55 -11.26
N GLY A 97 -9.46 -7.75 -12.55
CA GLY A 97 -9.90 -9.02 -13.13
C GLY A 97 -8.86 -10.12 -12.94
N ASN A 98 -9.32 -11.37 -13.05
CA ASN A 98 -8.50 -12.57 -12.87
C ASN A 98 -8.40 -13.42 -14.14
N GLY A 99 -8.79 -12.86 -15.29
CA GLY A 99 -8.61 -13.47 -16.60
C GLY A 99 -7.13 -13.46 -17.02
N LEU A 100 -6.81 -14.23 -18.07
CA LEU A 100 -5.44 -14.35 -18.58
C LEU A 100 -4.88 -13.05 -19.19
N ASP A 101 -5.75 -12.09 -19.48
CA ASP A 101 -5.40 -10.79 -20.05
C ASP A 101 -5.57 -9.64 -19.03
N ASP A 102 -5.98 -9.95 -17.80
CA ASP A 102 -6.14 -8.98 -16.71
C ASP A 102 -4.89 -8.93 -15.83
N LEU A 103 -4.68 -7.82 -15.10
CA LEU A 103 -3.52 -7.62 -14.23
C LEU A 103 -3.64 -8.34 -12.88
N GLY A 104 -4.86 -8.48 -12.34
CA GLY A 104 -5.10 -9.16 -11.08
C GLY A 104 -4.53 -8.46 -9.85
N ILE A 105 -4.70 -7.14 -9.73
CA ILE A 105 -4.35 -6.41 -8.50
C ILE A 105 -5.05 -7.09 -7.30
N SER A 106 -4.22 -7.47 -6.33
CA SER A 106 -4.62 -8.26 -5.15
C SER A 106 -4.27 -7.57 -3.83
N PHE A 107 -3.51 -6.48 -3.88
CA PHE A 107 -3.23 -5.60 -2.75
C PHE A 107 -3.45 -4.14 -3.16
N LEU A 108 -4.37 -3.45 -2.47
CA LEU A 108 -4.70 -2.05 -2.71
C LEU A 108 -4.41 -1.22 -1.46
N ARG A 109 -3.57 -0.20 -1.61
CA ARG A 109 -3.38 0.82 -0.57
C ARG A 109 -4.40 1.94 -0.79
N VAL A 110 -5.15 2.33 0.22
CA VAL A 110 -6.16 3.40 0.15
C VAL A 110 -5.78 4.56 1.06
N VAL A 111 -6.01 5.76 0.56
CA VAL A 111 -5.78 7.00 1.29
C VAL A 111 -6.92 7.27 2.26
N MET A 112 -6.61 7.50 3.52
CA MET A 112 -7.58 7.96 4.50
C MET A 112 -7.62 9.50 4.49
N GLY A 113 -8.57 10.05 3.74
CA GLY A 113 -8.73 11.50 3.58
C GLY A 113 -7.85 12.08 2.46
N GLY A 114 -7.23 13.23 2.74
CA GLY A 114 -6.39 13.98 1.81
C GLY A 114 -4.95 13.48 1.72
N SER A 115 -4.34 13.66 0.54
CA SER A 115 -2.94 13.40 0.19
C SER A 115 -2.41 14.50 -0.74
N ASP A 116 -1.22 14.34 -1.28
CA ASP A 116 -0.66 15.13 -2.39
C ASP A 116 -1.40 14.90 -3.73
N PHE A 117 -1.92 13.70 -3.99
CA PHE A 117 -2.68 13.36 -5.20
C PHE A 117 -4.20 13.46 -4.99
N GLN A 118 -4.77 14.59 -5.37
CA GLN A 118 -6.16 14.96 -5.08
C GLN A 118 -6.84 15.62 -6.29
N ALA A 119 -8.10 15.23 -6.52
CA ALA A 119 -8.99 15.87 -7.51
C ALA A 119 -9.87 16.97 -6.88
N VAL A 120 -9.99 16.98 -5.55
CA VAL A 120 -10.70 17.98 -4.76
C VAL A 120 -9.75 18.61 -3.74
N TYR A 121 -10.18 19.65 -3.03
CA TYR A 121 -9.36 20.19 -1.95
C TYR A 121 -9.13 19.11 -0.88
N PRO A 122 -7.90 18.95 -0.34
CA PRO A 122 -7.63 17.94 0.69
C PRO A 122 -8.53 18.10 1.91
N TYR A 123 -8.90 16.99 2.54
CA TYR A 123 -9.79 16.94 3.70
C TYR A 123 -9.33 15.89 4.69
N THR A 124 -9.83 15.98 5.92
CA THR A 124 -9.89 14.85 6.85
C THR A 124 -11.34 14.45 7.10
N PHE A 125 -11.59 13.34 7.77
CA PHE A 125 -12.95 12.94 8.10
C PHE A 125 -13.52 13.69 9.30
N ASP A 126 -12.80 14.64 9.89
CA ASP A 126 -13.23 15.36 11.10
C ASP A 126 -12.74 16.82 11.11
N ASP A 127 -12.85 17.47 9.93
CA ASP A 127 -12.56 18.88 9.77
C ASP A 127 -13.66 19.75 10.40
N LEU A 128 -13.25 20.76 11.17
CA LEU A 128 -14.17 21.63 11.92
C LEU A 128 -14.38 22.98 11.22
N SER A 129 -15.57 23.57 11.43
CA SER A 129 -15.80 24.97 11.06
C SER A 129 -15.01 25.91 11.97
N SER A 130 -14.75 27.14 11.50
CA SER A 130 -13.88 28.12 12.16
C SER A 130 -14.32 28.58 13.57
N ASN A 131 -15.49 28.18 14.04
CA ASN A 131 -16.03 28.49 15.36
C ASN A 131 -15.86 27.35 16.38
N GLN A 132 -15.14 26.27 16.04
CA GLN A 132 -14.87 25.14 16.92
C GLN A 132 -13.37 24.82 16.94
N ASP A 133 -12.81 24.73 18.14
CA ASP A 133 -11.37 24.51 18.32
C ASP A 133 -10.98 23.03 18.38
N THR A 134 -11.88 22.15 18.85
CA THR A 134 -11.61 20.71 19.04
C THR A 134 -12.89 19.87 18.93
N ASP A 135 -12.73 18.58 18.61
CA ASP A 135 -13.81 17.58 18.66
C ASP A 135 -13.33 16.25 19.26
N PHE A 136 -13.04 16.25 20.57
CA PHE A 136 -12.55 15.05 21.26
C PHE A 136 -13.54 13.86 21.26
N ASN A 137 -14.81 14.10 20.92
CA ASN A 137 -15.84 13.07 20.87
C ASN A 137 -16.06 12.51 19.45
N MET A 138 -15.46 13.12 18.43
CA MET A 138 -15.69 12.80 17.02
C MET A 138 -17.16 13.03 16.61
N ASP A 139 -17.82 14.05 17.15
CA ASP A 139 -19.22 14.37 16.86
C ASP A 139 -19.43 14.81 15.40
N HIS A 140 -18.40 15.35 14.73
CA HIS A 140 -18.42 15.80 13.34
C HIS A 140 -17.81 14.80 12.35
N PHE A 141 -17.35 13.64 12.84
CA PHE A 141 -16.73 12.64 11.98
C PHE A 141 -17.66 12.19 10.85
N SER A 142 -17.19 12.27 9.61
CA SER A 142 -17.93 11.82 8.43
C SER A 142 -17.02 11.39 7.28
N ILE A 143 -17.35 10.24 6.68
CA ILE A 143 -16.73 9.76 5.43
C ILE A 143 -17.47 10.25 4.17
N GLU A 144 -18.39 11.22 4.31
CA GLU A 144 -19.17 11.75 3.19
C GLU A 144 -18.32 12.19 1.98
N PRO A 145 -17.16 12.85 2.15
CA PRO A 145 -16.33 13.25 1.00
C PRO A 145 -15.95 12.07 0.08
N ASP A 146 -15.74 10.88 0.64
CA ASP A 146 -15.34 9.69 -0.13
C ASP A 146 -16.48 9.06 -0.93
N ARG A 147 -17.75 9.34 -0.58
CA ARG A 147 -18.91 8.65 -1.18
C ARG A 147 -19.16 9.01 -2.64
N SER A 148 -18.67 10.18 -3.06
CA SER A 148 -18.91 10.73 -4.39
C SER A 148 -18.28 9.89 -5.50
N PHE A 149 -17.02 9.50 -5.35
CA PHE A 149 -16.30 8.68 -6.34
C PHE A 149 -15.28 7.70 -5.75
N PHE A 150 -14.72 7.97 -4.57
CA PHE A 150 -13.67 7.14 -3.99
C PHE A 150 -14.19 5.76 -3.55
N ILE A 151 -15.21 5.72 -2.69
CA ILE A 151 -15.87 4.48 -2.24
C ILE A 151 -16.46 3.68 -3.42
N PRO A 152 -17.15 4.30 -4.40
CA PRO A 152 -17.60 3.59 -5.60
C PRO A 152 -16.50 2.83 -6.35
N ILE A 153 -15.28 3.38 -6.47
CA ILE A 153 -14.16 2.67 -7.13
C ILE A 153 -13.68 1.47 -6.31
N ILE A 154 -13.60 1.61 -4.98
CA ILE A 154 -13.23 0.48 -4.12
C ILE A 154 -14.28 -0.65 -4.20
N LYS A 155 -15.57 -0.29 -4.24
CA LYS A 155 -16.67 -1.26 -4.38
C LYS A 155 -16.64 -2.00 -5.71
N ASP A 156 -16.35 -1.31 -6.81
CA ASP A 156 -16.14 -1.94 -8.11
C ASP A 156 -14.97 -2.93 -8.06
N ALA A 157 -13.84 -2.54 -7.46
CA ALA A 157 -12.67 -3.40 -7.31
C ALA A 157 -13.01 -4.66 -6.50
N LEU A 158 -13.73 -4.54 -5.38
CA LEU A 158 -14.16 -5.67 -4.55
C LEU A 158 -15.20 -6.56 -5.24
N THR A 159 -16.03 -5.99 -6.13
CA THR A 159 -16.97 -6.78 -6.93
C THR A 159 -16.25 -7.68 -7.92
N ILE A 160 -15.17 -7.19 -8.53
CA ILE A 160 -14.35 -7.93 -9.50
C ILE A 160 -13.39 -8.90 -8.80
N ASN A 161 -12.75 -8.45 -7.72
CA ASN A 161 -11.86 -9.25 -6.87
C ASN A 161 -12.31 -9.23 -5.41
N PRO A 162 -13.20 -10.15 -4.99
CA PRO A 162 -13.68 -10.24 -3.61
C PRO A 162 -12.59 -10.58 -2.57
N ASN A 163 -11.42 -11.06 -3.02
CA ASN A 163 -10.29 -11.43 -2.17
C ASN A 163 -9.24 -10.31 -2.08
N LEU A 164 -9.55 -9.11 -2.58
CA LEU A 164 -8.64 -7.95 -2.54
C LEU A 164 -8.24 -7.60 -1.11
N THR A 165 -6.94 -7.58 -0.84
CA THR A 165 -6.39 -7.07 0.43
C THR A 165 -6.30 -5.55 0.38
N ILE A 166 -6.80 -4.88 1.40
CA ILE A 166 -6.82 -3.42 1.52
C ILE A 166 -6.01 -2.97 2.74
N LEU A 167 -5.03 -2.10 2.49
CA LEU A 167 -4.29 -1.33 3.49
C LEU A 167 -4.80 0.11 3.47
N ALA A 168 -5.14 0.69 4.62
CA ALA A 168 -5.46 2.11 4.73
C ALA A 168 -4.34 2.88 5.46
N THR A 169 -4.05 4.11 5.01
CA THR A 169 -3.09 5.00 5.66
C THR A 169 -3.58 6.46 5.60
N PRO A 170 -3.54 7.24 6.70
CA PRO A 170 -3.73 8.70 6.67
C PRO A 170 -2.42 9.45 6.41
N TRP A 171 -2.49 10.57 5.70
CA TRP A 171 -1.33 11.46 5.52
C TRP A 171 -1.23 12.51 6.62
N THR A 172 -2.34 12.82 7.28
CA THR A 172 -2.39 13.83 8.32
C THR A 172 -3.60 13.58 9.22
N ALA A 173 -3.48 13.96 10.49
CA ALA A 173 -4.64 14.06 11.38
C ALA A 173 -5.45 15.34 11.06
N PRO A 174 -6.73 15.43 11.48
CA PRO A 174 -7.47 16.69 11.46
C PRO A 174 -6.63 17.84 12.00
N ALA A 175 -6.74 19.02 11.38
CA ALA A 175 -5.87 20.16 11.69
C ALA A 175 -5.85 20.49 13.19
N TRP A 176 -7.00 20.39 13.87
CA TRP A 176 -7.14 20.66 15.30
C TRP A 176 -6.41 19.66 16.21
N MET A 177 -6.03 18.47 15.71
CA MET A 177 -5.22 17.48 16.42
C MET A 177 -3.70 17.71 16.27
N LYS A 178 -3.29 18.75 15.55
CA LYS A 178 -1.89 19.05 15.24
C LYS A 178 -1.43 20.28 16.01
N THR A 179 -0.14 20.31 16.35
CA THR A 179 0.46 21.46 17.06
C THR A 179 0.39 22.75 16.24
N SER A 180 0.37 22.63 14.91
CA SER A 180 0.30 23.74 13.97
C SER A 180 -1.12 24.29 13.74
N HIS A 181 -2.17 23.55 14.13
CA HIS A 181 -3.56 23.82 13.73
C HIS A 181 -3.76 23.95 12.21
N LYS A 182 -2.93 23.26 11.40
CA LYS A 182 -2.96 23.30 9.93
C LYS A 182 -3.07 21.90 9.34
N MET A 183 -3.73 21.79 8.19
CA MET A 183 -3.83 20.54 7.43
C MET A 183 -2.47 20.11 6.85
N PHE A 184 -1.67 21.04 6.35
CA PHE A 184 -0.35 20.76 5.76
C PHE A 184 0.74 20.94 6.81
N GLY A 185 1.71 20.01 6.84
CA GLY A 185 2.88 20.04 7.72
C GLY A 185 2.60 19.99 9.23
N GLY A 186 3.65 20.01 10.04
CA GLY A 186 3.59 20.05 11.50
C GLY A 186 3.43 18.69 12.17
N ASP A 187 3.36 18.70 13.50
CA ASP A 187 3.41 17.50 14.33
C ASP A 187 2.04 17.12 14.89
N LEU A 188 1.83 15.81 15.10
CA LEU A 188 0.73 15.31 15.91
C LEU A 188 0.83 15.86 17.35
N ASN A 189 -0.28 16.35 17.89
CA ASN A 189 -0.33 16.78 19.29
C ASN A 189 -0.22 15.59 20.24
N SER A 190 0.75 15.63 21.16
CA SER A 190 1.08 14.54 22.08
C SER A 190 0.24 14.51 23.36
N GLY A 191 -0.68 15.48 23.52
CA GLY A 191 -1.63 15.52 24.63
C GLY A 191 -2.58 14.34 24.61
N ASP A 192 -2.85 13.76 25.78
CA ASP A 192 -3.57 12.49 25.91
C ASP A 192 -4.98 12.52 25.30
N SER A 193 -5.72 13.63 25.48
CA SER A 193 -7.03 13.82 24.87
C SER A 193 -6.98 13.80 23.34
N TYR A 194 -5.91 14.32 22.72
CA TYR A 194 -5.72 14.30 21.27
C TYR A 194 -5.41 12.88 20.77
N LEU A 195 -4.51 12.16 21.45
CA LEU A 195 -4.19 10.78 21.09
C LEU A 195 -5.40 9.84 21.27
N SER A 196 -6.18 10.04 22.33
CA SER A 196 -7.44 9.32 22.57
C SER A 196 -8.48 9.63 21.49
N ALA A 197 -8.64 10.89 21.11
CA ALA A 197 -9.51 11.29 20.00
C ALA A 197 -9.05 10.69 18.66
N TYR A 198 -7.75 10.70 18.38
CA TYR A 198 -7.22 10.12 17.14
C TYR A 198 -7.41 8.59 17.10
N ALA A 199 -7.34 7.89 18.23
CA ALA A 199 -7.74 6.49 18.28
C ALA A 199 -9.23 6.27 17.97
N LYS A 200 -10.13 7.17 18.43
CA LYS A 200 -11.55 7.13 18.04
C LYS A 200 -11.74 7.39 16.55
N TYR A 201 -10.96 8.29 15.95
CA TYR A 201 -10.96 8.56 14.51
C TYR A 201 -10.72 7.29 13.69
N PHE A 202 -9.69 6.51 14.04
CA PHE A 202 -9.42 5.21 13.39
C PHE A 202 -10.56 4.21 13.58
N VAL A 203 -11.11 4.08 14.79
CA VAL A 203 -12.25 3.18 15.06
C VAL A 203 -13.47 3.57 14.23
N LYS A 204 -13.78 4.87 14.12
CA LYS A 204 -14.91 5.37 13.34
C LYS A 204 -14.70 5.13 11.85
N PHE A 205 -13.51 5.40 11.32
CA PHE A 205 -13.14 5.09 9.94
C PHE A 205 -13.36 3.61 9.61
N LEU A 206 -12.77 2.70 10.41
CA LEU A 206 -12.86 1.26 10.16
C LEU A 206 -14.31 0.75 10.20
N LYS A 207 -15.12 1.24 11.15
CA LYS A 207 -16.55 0.89 11.22
C LYS A 207 -17.36 1.47 10.07
N ALA A 208 -17.08 2.70 9.66
CA ALA A 208 -17.80 3.35 8.57
C ALA A 208 -17.50 2.64 7.24
N TYR A 209 -16.23 2.35 6.94
CA TYR A 209 -15.84 1.58 5.75
C TYR A 209 -16.38 0.15 5.79
N GLN A 210 -16.39 -0.51 6.95
CA GLN A 210 -17.02 -1.82 7.09
C GLN A 210 -18.54 -1.77 6.81
N THR A 211 -19.23 -0.69 7.19
CA THR A 211 -20.65 -0.46 6.89
C THR A 211 -20.89 -0.29 5.38
N GLU A 212 -19.91 0.27 4.67
CA GLU A 212 -19.89 0.32 3.21
C GLU A 212 -19.57 -1.03 2.55
N GLY A 213 -19.30 -2.08 3.32
CA GLY A 213 -18.87 -3.37 2.79
C GLY A 213 -17.42 -3.39 2.31
N ILE A 214 -16.59 -2.45 2.79
CA ILE A 214 -15.16 -2.35 2.47
C ILE A 214 -14.37 -2.85 3.69
N PRO A 215 -13.89 -4.10 3.69
CA PRO A 215 -13.09 -4.60 4.79
C PRO A 215 -11.66 -4.07 4.69
N ILE A 216 -11.19 -3.40 5.74
CA ILE A 216 -9.80 -2.92 5.84
C ILE A 216 -8.99 -3.94 6.63
N GLN A 217 -8.11 -4.69 5.96
CA GLN A 217 -7.30 -5.73 6.60
C GLN A 217 -6.09 -5.15 7.33
N TYR A 218 -5.49 -4.09 6.78
CA TYR A 218 -4.30 -3.46 7.33
C TYR A 218 -4.48 -1.95 7.52
N LEU A 219 -3.85 -1.41 8.56
CA LEU A 219 -3.85 0.02 8.87
C LEU A 219 -2.45 0.49 9.24
N CYS A 220 -1.94 1.53 8.58
CA CYS A 220 -0.84 2.35 9.09
C CYS A 220 -1.44 3.59 9.78
N LEU A 221 -0.81 4.08 10.86
CA LEU A 221 -1.32 5.23 11.61
C LEU A 221 -0.86 6.59 11.06
N GLN A 222 0.14 6.58 10.19
CA GLN A 222 0.68 7.77 9.54
C GLN A 222 1.50 7.36 8.31
N ASN A 223 1.25 8.00 7.17
CA ASN A 223 2.13 7.97 6.01
C ASN A 223 3.41 8.76 6.32
N GLU A 224 4.59 8.17 6.13
CA GLU A 224 5.87 8.86 6.23
C GLU A 224 6.02 9.73 7.50
N PRO A 225 5.96 9.17 8.72
CA PRO A 225 5.90 9.91 9.99
C PRO A 225 7.13 10.77 10.32
N LEU A 226 8.15 10.77 9.45
CA LEU A 226 9.34 11.64 9.56
C LEU A 226 9.32 12.80 8.56
N LEU A 227 8.26 12.92 7.76
CA LEU A 227 8.09 13.95 6.74
C LEU A 227 7.09 15.01 7.20
N SER A 228 7.50 16.28 7.12
CA SER A 228 6.63 17.44 7.29
C SER A 228 6.89 18.42 6.16
N ARG A 229 5.88 18.65 5.33
CA ARG A 229 5.87 19.64 4.26
C ARG A 229 4.60 20.48 4.28
N ASP A 230 4.75 21.77 4.01
CA ASP A 230 3.68 22.75 4.12
C ASP A 230 2.89 22.95 2.81
N ASP A 231 3.18 22.17 1.77
CA ASP A 231 2.57 22.24 0.43
C ASP A 231 1.47 21.20 0.19
N TYR A 232 1.39 20.15 1.02
CA TYR A 232 0.31 19.15 0.98
C TYR A 232 0.12 18.46 2.34
N PRO A 233 -0.93 17.63 2.53
CA PRO A 233 -1.16 16.90 3.78
C PRO A 233 0.05 16.05 4.15
N THR A 234 0.69 16.42 5.26
CA THR A 234 1.76 15.65 5.90
C THR A 234 1.63 15.84 7.41
N MET A 235 2.23 14.94 8.19
CA MET A 235 2.30 15.07 9.64
C MET A 235 3.47 14.25 10.19
N THR A 236 4.34 14.91 10.95
CA THR A 236 5.37 14.21 11.72
C THR A 236 4.78 13.59 12.98
N VAL A 237 5.25 12.40 13.31
CA VAL A 237 4.91 11.73 14.57
C VAL A 237 6.21 11.28 15.21
N ASN A 238 6.59 11.94 16.30
CA ASN A 238 7.72 11.52 17.11
C ASN A 238 7.53 10.05 17.57
N VAL A 239 8.61 9.27 17.57
CA VAL A 239 8.56 7.83 17.86
C VAL A 239 8.02 7.50 19.26
N ASP A 240 8.28 8.34 20.26
CA ASP A 240 7.73 8.17 21.61
C ASP A 240 6.22 8.44 21.65
N VAL A 241 5.75 9.40 20.84
CA VAL A 241 4.33 9.67 20.66
C VAL A 241 3.66 8.51 19.91
N MET A 242 4.29 7.96 18.86
CA MET A 242 3.78 6.80 18.14
C MET A 242 3.68 5.56 19.04
N LYS A 243 4.68 5.31 19.90
CA LYS A 243 4.63 4.23 20.90
C LYS A 243 3.42 4.38 21.83
N ARG A 244 3.20 5.58 22.39
CA ARG A 244 2.04 5.88 23.23
C ARG A 244 0.73 5.72 22.47
N LEU A 245 0.64 6.26 21.25
CA LEU A 245 -0.54 6.16 20.39
C LEU A 245 -0.91 4.69 20.15
N ILE A 246 0.05 3.82 19.85
CA ILE A 246 -0.18 2.39 19.65
C ILE A 246 -0.57 1.69 20.97
N ARG A 247 0.26 1.86 22.01
CA ARG A 247 0.17 1.12 23.28
C ARG A 247 -1.05 1.49 24.10
N ASP A 248 -1.30 2.78 24.25
CA ASP A 248 -2.24 3.32 25.24
C ASP A 248 -3.60 3.67 24.62
N HIS A 249 -3.66 3.87 23.30
CA HIS A 249 -4.87 4.36 22.63
C HIS A 249 -5.37 3.43 21.51
N VAL A 250 -4.69 3.37 20.37
CA VAL A 250 -5.18 2.67 19.16
C VAL A 250 -5.28 1.16 19.41
N GLY A 251 -4.23 0.52 19.90
CA GLY A 251 -4.23 -0.92 20.16
C GLY A 251 -5.38 -1.36 21.07
N PRO A 252 -5.53 -0.77 22.27
CA PRO A 252 -6.68 -1.01 23.15
C PRO A 252 -8.02 -0.70 22.49
N ALA A 253 -8.15 0.42 21.77
CA ALA A 253 -9.39 0.82 21.12
C ALA A 253 -9.84 -0.19 20.05
N LEU A 254 -8.93 -0.72 19.24
CA LEU A 254 -9.24 -1.76 18.27
C LEU A 254 -9.72 -3.05 18.96
N ARG A 255 -9.01 -3.51 20.00
CA ARG A 255 -9.40 -4.71 20.78
C ARG A 255 -10.77 -4.54 21.43
N GLN A 256 -11.02 -3.42 22.11
CA GLN A 256 -12.29 -3.13 22.79
C GLN A 256 -13.48 -3.09 21.82
N ASN A 257 -13.24 -2.69 20.56
CA ASN A 257 -14.26 -2.64 19.52
C ASN A 257 -14.33 -3.92 18.67
N ASN A 258 -13.59 -4.97 19.04
CA ASN A 258 -13.49 -6.24 18.30
C ASN A 258 -13.05 -6.09 16.84
N ILE A 259 -12.26 -5.06 16.54
CA ILE A 259 -11.76 -4.79 15.19
C ILE A 259 -10.54 -5.68 14.92
N GLN A 260 -10.58 -6.44 13.82
CA GLN A 260 -9.54 -7.41 13.43
C GLN A 260 -8.45 -6.83 12.52
N THR A 261 -8.57 -5.55 12.13
CA THR A 261 -7.58 -4.85 11.31
C THR A 261 -6.20 -4.91 11.97
N LYS A 262 -5.20 -5.31 11.18
CA LYS A 262 -3.82 -5.48 11.62
C LYS A 262 -3.05 -4.18 11.48
N LEU A 263 -2.30 -3.80 12.51
CA LEU A 263 -1.48 -2.60 12.47
C LEU A 263 -0.13 -2.87 11.80
N LEU A 264 0.18 -2.06 10.80
CA LEU A 264 1.52 -1.92 10.24
C LEU A 264 2.12 -0.61 10.74
N ILE A 265 3.38 -0.65 11.16
CA ILE A 265 4.11 0.52 11.65
C ILE A 265 5.08 1.04 10.58
N PHE A 266 5.60 2.24 10.83
CA PHE A 266 6.60 2.95 10.03
C PHE A 266 6.10 3.58 8.75
N ASP A 267 5.75 2.81 7.71
CA ASP A 267 5.24 3.31 6.41
C ASP A 267 6.14 4.43 5.84
N HIS A 268 7.45 4.18 5.79
CA HIS A 268 8.47 5.15 5.38
C HIS A 268 9.75 4.46 4.85
N ASN A 269 10.79 5.24 4.57
CA ASN A 269 11.93 4.85 3.75
C ASN A 269 12.90 3.87 4.41
N TRP A 270 13.64 3.11 3.59
CA TRP A 270 14.60 2.10 4.05
C TRP A 270 15.80 2.63 4.85
N ASP A 271 15.98 3.95 4.98
CA ASP A 271 17.08 4.58 5.70
C ASP A 271 16.78 4.91 7.17
N ALA A 272 15.55 4.68 7.66
CA ALA A 272 15.17 5.00 9.03
C ALA A 272 14.64 3.79 9.84
N SER A 273 15.30 2.63 9.72
CA SER A 273 14.93 1.40 10.45
C SER A 273 14.92 1.55 11.98
N TRP A 274 15.68 2.51 12.51
CA TRP A 274 15.70 2.85 13.93
C TRP A 274 14.30 3.20 14.48
N TYR A 275 13.41 3.74 13.66
CA TYR A 275 12.07 4.15 14.08
C TYR A 275 11.18 2.94 14.42
N PRO A 276 10.96 1.96 13.52
CA PRO A 276 10.25 0.74 13.87
C PRO A 276 10.99 -0.10 14.93
N GLU A 277 12.33 -0.12 14.94
CA GLU A 277 13.11 -0.77 16.01
C GLU A 277 12.73 -0.25 17.40
N GLN A 278 12.65 1.06 17.57
CA GLN A 278 12.27 1.66 18.86
C GLN A 278 10.84 1.34 19.27
N ILE A 279 9.89 1.26 18.32
CA ILE A 279 8.52 0.85 18.61
C ILE A 279 8.48 -0.61 19.07
N LEU A 280 9.19 -1.50 18.36
CA LEU A 280 9.23 -2.92 18.70
C LEU A 280 9.98 -3.21 20.01
N ALA A 281 10.85 -2.31 20.46
CA ALA A 281 11.52 -2.41 21.75
C ALA A 281 10.55 -2.20 22.95
N ASP A 282 9.42 -1.52 22.76
CA ASP A 282 8.35 -1.44 23.78
C ASP A 282 7.40 -2.63 23.62
N SER A 283 7.51 -3.63 24.48
CA SER A 283 6.68 -4.84 24.45
C SER A 283 5.17 -4.56 24.55
N ASN A 284 4.79 -3.47 25.23
CA ASN A 284 3.40 -3.10 25.39
C ASN A 284 2.84 -2.47 24.11
N ALA A 285 3.66 -1.82 23.29
CA ALA A 285 3.28 -1.38 21.94
C ALA A 285 3.34 -2.55 20.95
N LYS A 286 4.44 -3.32 20.97
CA LYS A 286 4.73 -4.45 20.06
C LYS A 286 3.59 -5.47 19.98
N GLN A 287 2.92 -5.76 21.09
CA GLN A 287 1.79 -6.72 21.13
C GLN A 287 0.61 -6.38 20.19
N TYR A 288 0.55 -5.14 19.67
CA TYR A 288 -0.47 -4.69 18.72
C TYR A 288 0.04 -4.64 17.27
N VAL A 289 1.34 -4.79 17.06
CA VAL A 289 1.99 -4.64 15.75
C VAL A 289 2.01 -5.97 15.00
N SER A 290 1.55 -5.97 13.76
CA SER A 290 1.57 -7.13 12.87
C SER A 290 2.69 -7.10 11.84
N GLY A 291 3.25 -5.93 11.55
CA GLY A 291 4.27 -5.76 10.54
C GLY A 291 4.87 -4.36 10.44
N VAL A 292 5.89 -4.24 9.60
CA VAL A 292 6.57 -2.99 9.27
C VAL A 292 6.38 -2.71 7.78
N ALA A 293 5.90 -1.51 7.46
CA ALA A 293 5.69 -1.03 6.11
C ALA A 293 6.87 -0.16 5.65
N TRP A 294 7.32 -0.36 4.41
CA TRP A 294 8.52 0.25 3.84
C TRP A 294 8.25 0.92 2.50
N HIS A 295 8.86 2.09 2.32
CA HIS A 295 8.91 2.86 1.08
C HIS A 295 10.32 2.82 0.48
N GLY A 296 10.44 3.03 -0.83
CA GLY A 296 11.72 2.93 -1.53
C GLY A 296 12.35 4.26 -1.97
N TYR A 297 11.93 5.41 -1.44
CA TYR A 297 12.44 6.73 -1.90
C TYR A 297 13.82 7.07 -1.33
N GLY A 298 14.23 6.40 -0.24
CA GLY A 298 15.51 6.63 0.43
C GLY A 298 16.08 5.34 1.02
N GLY A 299 17.40 5.29 1.16
CA GLY A 299 18.11 4.17 1.78
C GLY A 299 18.40 2.99 0.86
N ARG A 300 18.54 1.80 1.46
CA ARG A 300 18.96 0.59 0.77
C ARG A 300 17.85 -0.44 0.71
N HIS A 301 17.56 -0.94 -0.49
CA HIS A 301 16.52 -1.95 -0.75
C HIS A 301 16.69 -3.28 0.00
N ASP A 302 17.86 -3.55 0.58
CA ASP A 302 18.16 -4.73 1.40
C ASP A 302 17.92 -4.54 2.91
N THR A 303 17.60 -3.32 3.38
CA THR A 303 17.28 -3.05 4.79
C THR A 303 16.17 -3.97 5.33
N PRO A 304 15.04 -4.21 4.64
CA PRO A 304 13.98 -5.07 5.18
C PRO A 304 14.42 -6.52 5.40
N ASP A 305 15.35 -7.05 4.59
CA ASP A 305 15.90 -8.40 4.78
C ASP A 305 16.74 -8.47 6.07
N GLY A 306 17.62 -7.49 6.27
CA GLY A 306 18.39 -7.33 7.49
C GLY A 306 17.50 -7.17 8.73
N PHE A 307 16.44 -6.37 8.61
CA PHE A 307 15.46 -6.15 9.68
C PHE A 307 14.71 -7.44 10.04
N HIS A 308 14.26 -8.20 9.04
CA HIS A 308 13.57 -9.47 9.26
C HIS A 308 14.45 -10.47 10.01
N ASN A 309 15.77 -10.51 9.75
CA ASN A 309 16.70 -11.41 10.44
C ASN A 309 16.74 -11.19 11.96
N THR A 310 16.41 -9.99 12.45
CA THR A 310 16.35 -9.67 13.89
C THR A 310 14.92 -9.56 14.44
N HIS A 311 13.90 -9.50 13.58
CA HIS A 311 12.48 -9.32 13.94
C HIS A 311 11.57 -10.28 13.16
N GLN A 312 11.82 -11.59 13.28
CA GLN A 312 11.09 -12.62 12.54
C GLN A 312 9.60 -12.75 12.92
N ASP A 313 9.18 -12.15 14.03
CA ASP A 313 7.83 -12.22 14.55
C ASP A 313 6.88 -11.16 13.98
N VAL A 314 7.37 -10.23 13.16
CA VAL A 314 6.57 -9.24 12.43
C VAL A 314 6.77 -9.37 10.91
N GLY A 315 5.70 -9.14 10.14
CA GLY A 315 5.77 -9.21 8.67
C GLY A 315 6.40 -7.98 8.04
N MET A 316 7.12 -8.15 6.92
CA MET A 316 7.59 -7.02 6.11
C MET A 316 6.56 -6.71 5.02
N TYR A 317 6.31 -5.44 4.74
CA TYR A 317 5.37 -4.98 3.71
C TYR A 317 6.03 -3.88 2.91
N PHE A 318 6.04 -4.00 1.58
CA PHE A 318 6.45 -2.91 0.72
C PHE A 318 5.19 -2.20 0.22
N THR A 319 5.03 -0.95 0.61
CA THR A 319 3.74 -0.24 0.53
C THR A 319 3.77 0.93 -0.43
N GLU A 320 4.96 1.41 -0.83
CA GLU A 320 5.04 2.56 -1.72
C GLU A 320 6.40 2.73 -2.44
N ILE A 321 6.30 3.01 -3.74
CA ILE A 321 7.31 3.71 -4.54
C ILE A 321 6.64 4.26 -5.80
N SER A 322 7.16 5.36 -6.31
CA SER A 322 6.76 5.96 -7.57
C SER A 322 7.88 5.88 -8.61
N GLY A 323 7.51 5.81 -9.88
CA GLY A 323 8.34 6.31 -10.99
C GLY A 323 8.01 7.78 -11.27
N GLY A 324 8.79 8.43 -12.13
CA GLY A 324 8.53 9.81 -12.54
C GLY A 324 9.56 10.35 -13.53
N ASP A 325 9.46 11.65 -13.83
CA ASP A 325 10.24 12.30 -14.90
C ASP A 325 11.77 12.29 -14.70
N TRP A 326 12.24 11.92 -13.51
CA TRP A 326 13.66 11.75 -13.21
C TRP A 326 14.28 10.52 -13.88
N ASP A 327 13.50 9.51 -14.27
CA ASP A 327 13.96 8.39 -15.12
C ASP A 327 12.84 7.92 -16.06
N THR A 328 12.94 8.32 -17.32
CA THR A 328 11.95 8.01 -18.37
C THR A 328 12.37 6.86 -19.29
N ASN A 329 13.53 6.25 -19.05
CA ASN A 329 14.01 5.17 -19.92
C ASN A 329 13.29 3.85 -19.58
N PHE A 330 12.34 3.43 -20.42
CA PHE A 330 11.53 2.23 -20.20
C PHE A 330 12.34 0.95 -19.92
N ALA A 331 13.45 0.73 -20.64
CA ALA A 331 14.28 -0.47 -20.42
C ALA A 331 14.95 -0.47 -19.04
N SER A 332 15.48 0.69 -18.64
CA SER A 332 16.12 0.91 -17.34
C SER A 332 15.12 0.72 -16.21
N THR A 333 13.98 1.41 -16.28
CA THR A 333 12.94 1.36 -15.24
C THR A 333 12.34 -0.02 -15.11
N LEU A 334 11.98 -0.68 -16.22
CA LEU A 334 11.51 -2.07 -16.21
C LEU A 334 12.50 -3.02 -15.52
N THR A 335 13.79 -2.89 -15.83
CA THR A 335 14.84 -3.74 -15.26
C THR A 335 15.01 -3.47 -13.77
N TRP A 336 15.02 -2.20 -13.37
CA TRP A 336 15.19 -1.78 -11.99
C TRP A 336 13.99 -2.18 -11.14
N ASP A 337 12.78 -1.83 -11.56
CA ASP A 337 11.53 -2.17 -10.86
C ASP A 337 11.43 -3.67 -10.66
N THR A 338 11.69 -4.45 -11.71
CA THR A 338 11.56 -5.89 -11.56
C THR A 338 12.60 -6.47 -10.61
N ARG A 339 13.86 -6.01 -10.71
CA ARG A 339 14.96 -6.54 -9.89
C ARG A 339 14.88 -6.10 -8.43
N ILE A 340 14.55 -4.84 -8.18
CA ILE A 340 14.69 -4.17 -6.87
C ILE A 340 13.36 -4.12 -6.14
N ILE A 341 12.27 -3.85 -6.86
CA ILE A 341 10.95 -3.67 -6.28
C ILE A 341 10.21 -5.02 -6.25
N PHE A 342 9.83 -5.58 -7.39
CA PHE A 342 8.99 -6.77 -7.42
C PHE A 342 9.71 -8.03 -6.91
N ILE A 343 10.88 -8.38 -7.46
CA ILE A 343 11.65 -9.55 -7.01
C ILE A 343 12.48 -9.21 -5.78
N GLY A 344 13.04 -8.00 -5.72
CA GLY A 344 13.93 -7.60 -4.63
C GLY A 344 13.22 -7.57 -3.28
N GLN A 345 12.06 -6.91 -3.19
CA GLN A 345 11.33 -6.82 -1.92
C GLN A 345 10.72 -8.15 -1.50
N THR A 346 10.23 -8.96 -2.43
CA THR A 346 9.77 -10.33 -2.10
C THR A 346 10.91 -11.22 -1.62
N LYS A 347 12.13 -11.04 -2.11
CA LYS A 347 13.33 -11.69 -1.54
C LYS A 347 13.71 -11.13 -0.16
N ALA A 348 13.39 -9.88 0.12
CA ALA A 348 13.54 -9.22 1.42
C ALA A 348 12.31 -9.41 2.34
N TRP A 349 11.61 -10.54 2.19
CA TRP A 349 10.48 -10.97 3.03
C TRP A 349 9.21 -10.13 2.92
N ALA A 350 9.13 -9.17 2.00
CA ALA A 350 7.93 -8.39 1.80
C ALA A 350 6.75 -9.29 1.40
N LYS A 351 5.63 -9.12 2.11
CA LYS A 351 4.37 -9.82 1.88
C LYS A 351 3.47 -9.08 0.89
N SER A 352 3.72 -7.79 0.70
CA SER A 352 3.08 -6.95 -0.32
C SER A 352 4.15 -6.25 -1.16
N VAL A 353 3.80 -5.89 -2.38
CA VAL A 353 4.53 -4.91 -3.19
C VAL A 353 3.50 -3.98 -3.83
N ALA A 354 3.43 -2.75 -3.34
CA ALA A 354 2.55 -1.72 -3.88
C ALA A 354 3.35 -0.55 -4.45
N LEU A 355 3.04 -0.17 -5.69
CA LEU A 355 3.46 1.11 -6.25
C LEU A 355 2.55 2.25 -5.76
N TRP A 356 2.81 3.47 -6.23
CA TRP A 356 1.98 4.62 -5.92
C TRP A 356 0.66 4.65 -6.71
N ASN A 357 0.32 5.76 -7.36
CA ASN A 357 -0.95 5.91 -8.05
C ASN A 357 -1.20 4.79 -9.08
N ILE A 358 -2.32 4.07 -8.94
CA ILE A 358 -2.74 3.09 -9.94
C ILE A 358 -3.19 3.72 -11.27
N ALA A 359 -3.55 5.00 -11.24
CA ALA A 359 -3.91 5.79 -12.40
C ALA A 359 -3.69 7.28 -12.14
N LEU A 360 -3.27 8.00 -13.18
CA LEU A 360 -3.21 9.46 -13.26
C LEU A 360 -3.65 9.88 -14.67
N ASP A 361 -3.93 11.16 -14.86
CA ASP A 361 -4.13 11.75 -16.19
C ASP A 361 -2.79 11.93 -16.94
N GLU A 362 -2.87 12.32 -18.21
CA GLU A 362 -1.72 12.57 -19.09
C GLU A 362 -0.84 13.76 -18.66
N HIS A 363 -1.23 14.48 -17.60
CA HIS A 363 -0.52 15.61 -17.03
C HIS A 363 0.02 15.31 -15.62
N HIS A 364 0.11 14.02 -15.26
CA HIS A 364 0.61 13.54 -13.98
C HIS A 364 -0.23 13.99 -12.77
N GLY A 365 -1.55 14.09 -12.95
CA GLY A 365 -2.48 14.57 -11.94
C GLY A 365 -3.82 13.83 -11.91
N PRO A 366 -4.84 14.43 -11.28
CA PRO A 366 -4.79 15.72 -10.56
C PRO A 366 -3.98 15.63 -9.26
N ARG A 367 -3.43 16.75 -8.80
CA ARG A 367 -2.64 16.84 -7.56
C ARG A 367 -2.77 18.21 -6.92
N VAL A 368 -2.43 18.29 -5.63
CA VAL A 368 -2.42 19.56 -4.89
C VAL A 368 -1.47 20.54 -5.58
N SER A 369 -1.88 21.81 -5.70
CA SER A 369 -1.05 22.82 -6.38
C SER A 369 0.31 22.95 -5.70
N GLY A 370 1.39 22.70 -6.45
CA GLY A 370 2.77 22.81 -5.97
C GLY A 370 3.43 21.48 -5.61
N THR A 371 2.73 20.35 -5.72
CA THR A 371 3.31 19.01 -5.62
C THR A 371 3.77 18.44 -6.95
#